data_AF-A0A3B8XD14-F1
#
_entry.id   AF-A0A3B8XD14-F1
#
_cell.length_a   1.000
_cell.length_b   1.000
_cell.length_c   1.000
_cell.angle_alpha   90.00
_cell.angle_beta   90.00
_cell.angle_gamma   90.00
#
_symmetry.space_group_name_H-M   'P 1'
#
loop_
_entity.id
_entity.type
_entity.pdbx_description
1 polymer ?
#
loop_
_entity_poly.entity_id
_entity_poly.type
_entity_poly.pdbx_seq_one_letter_code
_entity_poly.pdbx_strand_id
1 'polypeptide(L)'
;TNVVRTTLEAMSAVLGGTQSLHTNAYDEALGLPSQNAAELALRTQQVIGHETAVPQVADPLGGSYYVENLTDRVEEEALAIMAEIDELGGAVKCIETGWTQRRIAESAYRFQTRVEAGDRVIVGVNRYTTDGEDKVEITKVGPRQQAAQARALKRLRAQRDP
;
A
#
# COMPACT_ATOMS: atom_id res chain seq x y z
N THR A 1 -1.82 -13.30 -9.79
CA THR A 1 -0.84 -13.31 -8.68
C THR A 1 -1.13 -12.26 -7.61
N ASN A 2 -1.60 -11.06 -7.96
CA ASN A 2 -1.85 -9.99 -6.98
C ASN A 2 -2.87 -10.33 -5.88
N VAL A 3 -3.91 -11.12 -6.17
CA VAL A 3 -4.89 -11.58 -5.16
C VAL A 3 -4.20 -12.27 -3.97
N VAL A 4 -3.21 -13.14 -4.24
CA VAL A 4 -2.46 -13.84 -3.19
C VAL A 4 -1.58 -12.88 -2.40
N ARG A 5 -0.92 -11.93 -3.07
CA ARG A 5 -0.09 -10.90 -2.41
C ARG A 5 -0.93 -10.07 -1.44
N THR A 6 -2.04 -9.53 -1.91
CA THR A 6 -2.96 -8.73 -1.11
C THR A 6 -3.58 -9.52 0.03
N THR A 7 -3.84 -10.82 -0.14
CA THR A 7 -4.31 -11.68 0.96
C THR A 7 -3.28 -11.78 2.08
N LEU A 8 -2.00 -11.98 1.76
CA LEU A 8 -0.92 -12.06 2.74
C LEU A 8 -0.63 -10.71 3.40
N GLU A 9 -0.67 -9.62 2.63
CA GLU A 9 -0.55 -8.25 3.13
C GLU A 9 -1.69 -7.90 4.09
N ALA A 10 -2.93 -8.22 3.71
CA ALA A 10 -4.11 -8.03 4.55
C ALA A 10 -4.03 -8.84 5.85
N MET A 11 -3.62 -10.11 5.76
CA MET A 11 -3.39 -10.95 6.93
C MET A 11 -2.34 -10.34 7.86
N SER A 12 -1.23 -9.84 7.31
CA SER A 12 -0.18 -9.18 8.09
C SER A 12 -0.70 -7.93 8.80
N ALA A 13 -1.52 -7.12 8.13
CA ALA A 13 -2.14 -5.93 8.73
C ALA A 13 -3.13 -6.28 9.87
N VAL A 14 -3.91 -7.36 9.71
CA VAL A 14 -4.82 -7.86 10.74
C VAL A 14 -4.06 -8.39 11.94
N LEU A 15 -3.02 -9.20 11.71
CA LEU A 15 -2.16 -9.72 12.78
C LEU A 15 -1.40 -8.60 13.51
N GLY A 16 -1.03 -7.54 12.80
CA GLY A 16 -0.45 -6.32 13.39
C GLY A 16 -1.45 -5.43 14.13
N GLY A 17 -2.73 -5.80 14.20
CA GLY A 17 -3.73 -5.09 15.00
C GLY A 17 -4.20 -3.76 14.41
N THR A 18 -4.27 -3.62 13.08
CA THR A 18 -4.79 -2.39 12.45
C THR A 18 -6.26 -2.11 12.80
N GLN A 19 -6.64 -0.84 12.89
CA GLN A 19 -8.04 -0.42 13.17
C GLN A 19 -8.87 -0.29 11.89
N SER A 20 -8.23 -0.02 10.76
CA SER A 20 -8.88 0.00 9.45
C SER A 20 -7.93 -0.55 8.38
N LEU A 21 -8.50 -1.09 7.32
CA LEU A 21 -7.73 -1.75 6.27
C LEU A 21 -8.29 -1.42 4.89
N HIS A 22 -7.39 -1.02 4.00
CA HIS A 22 -7.63 -1.01 2.57
C HIS A 22 -6.91 -2.20 1.94
N THR A 23 -7.62 -2.94 1.10
CA THR A 23 -7.06 -4.03 0.30
C THR A 23 -7.10 -3.62 -1.16
N ASN A 24 -5.95 -3.68 -1.81
CA ASN A 24 -5.82 -3.28 -3.20
C ASN A 24 -6.54 -4.27 -4.12
N ALA A 25 -7.00 -3.77 -5.25
CA ALA A 25 -7.59 -4.59 -6.30
C ALA A 25 -6.48 -5.22 -7.17
N TYR A 26 -6.74 -6.38 -7.78
CA TYR A 26 -5.71 -7.09 -8.55
C TYR A 26 -5.26 -6.33 -9.81
N ASP A 27 -6.07 -5.38 -10.28
CA ASP A 27 -5.89 -4.54 -11.46
C ASP A 27 -5.26 -3.16 -11.15
N GLU A 28 -4.82 -2.92 -9.91
CA GLU A 28 -4.26 -1.63 -9.43
C GLU A 28 -3.09 -1.11 -10.30
N ALA A 29 -2.24 -2.01 -10.80
CA ALA A 29 -1.11 -1.62 -11.64
C ALA A 29 -1.52 -1.11 -13.04
N LEU A 30 -2.78 -1.31 -13.44
CA LEU A 30 -3.27 -1.00 -14.79
C LEU A 30 -4.26 0.18 -14.82
N GLY A 31 -4.98 0.45 -13.73
CA GLY A 31 -5.91 1.56 -13.67
C GLY A 31 -6.76 1.56 -12.40
N LEU A 32 -7.84 2.35 -12.42
CA LEU A 32 -8.81 2.34 -11.33
C LEU A 32 -9.54 0.99 -11.28
N PRO A 33 -9.84 0.50 -10.06
CA PRO A 33 -10.38 -0.84 -9.89
C PRO A 33 -11.73 -0.99 -10.59
N SER A 34 -11.87 -2.07 -11.36
CA SER A 34 -13.18 -2.52 -11.84
C SER A 34 -14.07 -2.92 -10.66
N GLN A 35 -15.39 -2.97 -10.86
CA GLN A 35 -16.32 -3.38 -9.80
C GLN A 35 -16.01 -4.79 -9.26
N ASN A 36 -15.70 -5.73 -10.16
CA ASN A 36 -15.34 -7.10 -9.78
C ASN A 36 -14.03 -7.16 -8.99
N ALA A 37 -13.04 -6.35 -9.37
CA ALA A 37 -11.76 -6.32 -8.66
C ALA A 37 -11.88 -5.67 -7.28
N ALA A 38 -12.68 -4.62 -7.15
CA ALA A 38 -13.01 -4.00 -5.86
C ALA A 38 -13.82 -4.96 -4.96
N GLU A 39 -14.78 -5.70 -5.53
CA GLU A 39 -15.53 -6.71 -4.77
C GLU A 39 -14.60 -7.81 -4.25
N LEU A 40 -13.69 -8.34 -5.07
CA LEU A 40 -12.74 -9.35 -4.65
C LEU A 40 -11.81 -8.85 -3.53
N ALA A 41 -11.37 -7.59 -3.61
CA ALA A 41 -10.60 -6.97 -2.54
C ALA A 41 -11.40 -6.94 -1.23
N LEU A 42 -12.68 -6.54 -1.27
CA LEU A 42 -13.56 -6.58 -0.10
C LEU A 42 -13.76 -8.00 0.44
N ARG A 43 -13.96 -9.00 -0.44
CA ARG A 43 -14.10 -10.41 -0.02
C ARG A 43 -12.85 -10.92 0.69
N THR A 44 -11.67 -10.47 0.29
CA THR A 44 -10.42 -10.81 0.98
C THR A 44 -10.46 -10.44 2.46
N GLN A 45 -10.93 -9.22 2.79
CA GLN A 45 -11.10 -8.80 4.20
C GLN A 45 -12.17 -9.61 4.92
N GLN A 46 -13.28 -9.91 4.25
CA GLN A 46 -14.40 -10.67 4.85
C GLN A 46 -14.02 -12.12 5.16
N VAL A 47 -13.28 -12.79 4.26
CA VAL A 47 -12.76 -14.13 4.50
C VAL A 47 -11.82 -14.11 5.70
N ILE A 48 -10.88 -13.17 5.77
CA ILE A 48 -10.00 -13.04 6.94
C ILE A 48 -10.81 -12.81 8.22
N GLY A 49 -11.74 -11.87 8.19
CA GLY A 49 -12.54 -11.48 9.37
C GLY A 49 -13.50 -12.55 9.87
N HIS A 50 -14.05 -13.38 8.98
CA HIS A 50 -15.14 -14.30 9.34
C HIS A 50 -14.79 -15.79 9.25
N GLU A 51 -13.76 -16.18 8.49
CA GLU A 51 -13.45 -17.59 8.24
C GLU A 51 -12.13 -18.07 8.85
N THR A 52 -11.19 -17.16 9.15
CA THR A 52 -9.85 -17.56 9.61
C THR A 52 -9.70 -17.71 11.12
N ALA A 53 -10.70 -17.28 11.90
CA ALA A 53 -10.66 -17.19 13.36
C ALA A 53 -9.55 -16.32 13.96
N VAL A 54 -8.67 -15.72 13.15
CA VAL A 54 -7.60 -14.80 13.59
C VAL A 54 -8.11 -13.68 14.51
N PRO A 55 -9.27 -13.04 14.25
CA PRO A 55 -9.77 -11.97 15.12
C PRO A 55 -10.24 -12.43 16.51
N GLN A 56 -10.27 -13.75 16.80
CA GLN A 56 -10.76 -14.27 18.08
C GLN A 56 -9.76 -14.16 19.22
N VAL A 57 -8.48 -13.94 18.92
CA VAL A 57 -7.41 -13.78 19.91
C VAL A 57 -6.73 -12.44 19.66
N ALA A 58 -6.63 -11.60 20.70
CA ALA A 58 -5.85 -10.38 20.65
C ALA A 58 -4.37 -10.73 20.59
N ASP A 59 -3.65 -10.13 19.65
CA ASP A 59 -2.22 -10.35 19.39
C ASP A 59 -1.82 -11.84 19.38
N PRO A 60 -2.30 -12.63 18.40
CA PRO A 60 -2.05 -14.06 18.36
C PRO A 60 -0.58 -14.42 18.08
N LEU A 61 0.25 -13.43 17.71
CA LEU A 61 1.70 -13.63 17.50
C LEU A 61 2.51 -13.33 18.76
N GLY A 62 1.91 -12.77 19.80
CA GLY A 62 2.56 -12.45 21.07
C GLY A 62 3.26 -13.67 21.68
N GLY A 63 4.49 -13.48 22.13
CA GLY A 63 5.37 -14.53 22.66
C GLY A 63 6.11 -15.34 21.60
N SER A 64 5.88 -15.12 20.31
CA SER A 64 6.71 -15.70 19.25
C SER A 64 8.12 -15.12 19.30
N TYR A 65 9.10 -15.93 19.69
CA TYR A 65 10.51 -15.50 19.81
C TYR A 65 11.01 -14.72 18.58
N TYR A 66 10.65 -15.18 17.38
CA TYR A 66 11.07 -14.52 16.15
C TYR A 66 10.39 -13.16 15.95
N VAL A 67 9.08 -13.07 16.19
CA VAL A 67 8.32 -11.83 15.99
C VAL A 67 8.72 -10.81 17.05
N GLU A 68 8.80 -11.21 18.33
CA GLU A 68 9.22 -10.34 19.43
C GLU A 68 10.61 -9.74 19.16
N ASN A 69 11.59 -10.59 18.81
CA ASN A 69 12.94 -10.10 18.50
C ASN A 69 12.96 -9.17 17.27
N LEU A 70 12.09 -9.39 16.28
CA LEU A 70 11.99 -8.47 15.15
C LEU A 70 11.30 -7.16 15.53
N THR A 71 10.29 -7.20 16.39
CA THR A 71 9.63 -6.02 16.95
C THR A 71 10.65 -5.13 17.66
N ASP A 72 11.44 -5.70 18.57
CA ASP A 72 12.50 -4.97 19.30
C ASP A 72 13.50 -4.30 18.35
N ARG A 73 13.93 -5.02 17.31
CA ARG A 73 14.88 -4.48 16.33
C ARG A 73 14.30 -3.33 15.49
N VAL A 74 13.04 -3.46 15.07
CA VAL A 74 12.37 -2.38 14.31
C VAL A 74 12.19 -1.15 15.20
N GLU A 75 11.85 -1.34 16.48
CA GLU A 75 11.76 -0.25 17.46
C GLU A 75 13.11 0.46 17.62
N GLU A 76 14.20 -0.29 17.87
CA GLU A 76 15.55 0.26 18.04
C GLU A 76 16.00 1.06 16.80
N GLU A 77 15.88 0.48 15.61
CA GLU A 77 16.27 1.13 14.36
C GLU A 77 15.41 2.37 14.06
N ALA A 78 14.11 2.33 14.35
CA ALA A 78 13.22 3.48 14.17
C ALA A 78 13.54 4.62 15.15
N LEU A 79 13.78 4.31 16.43
CA LEU A 79 14.16 5.29 17.45
C LEU A 79 15.49 5.98 17.09
N ALA A 80 16.46 5.24 16.58
CA ALA A 80 17.73 5.81 16.12
C ALA A 80 17.52 6.80 14.96
N ILE A 81 16.66 6.48 14.00
CA ILE A 81 16.31 7.40 12.90
C ILE A 81 15.59 8.64 13.41
N MET A 82 14.68 8.50 14.39
CA MET A 82 13.99 9.66 14.98
C MET A 82 14.96 10.57 15.72
N ALA A 83 15.94 10.02 16.45
CA ALA A 83 16.99 10.82 17.08
C ALA A 83 17.83 11.58 16.04
N GLU A 84 18.22 10.95 14.93
CA GLU A 84 18.92 11.62 13.82
C GLU A 84 18.08 12.78 13.25
N ILE A 85 16.77 12.58 13.08
CA ILE A 85 15.85 13.62 12.60
C ILE A 85 15.80 14.80 13.57
N ASP A 86 15.76 14.54 14.88
CA ASP A 86 15.74 15.59 15.90
C ASP A 86 17.05 16.40 15.92
N GLU A 87 18.21 15.74 15.79
CA GLU A 87 19.52 16.41 15.67
C GLU A 87 19.62 17.29 14.43
N LEU A 88 18.97 16.90 13.32
CA LEU A 88 18.91 17.67 12.07
C LEU A 88 17.91 18.84 12.11
N GLY A 89 17.28 19.11 13.26
CA GLY A 89 16.34 20.22 13.45
C GLY A 89 14.88 19.83 13.20
N GLY A 90 14.57 18.54 13.32
CA GLY A 90 13.22 17.99 13.25
C GLY A 90 12.74 17.65 11.83
N ALA A 91 11.58 16.99 11.77
CA ALA A 91 11.04 16.43 10.53
C ALA A 91 10.80 17.47 9.42
N VAL A 92 10.31 18.66 9.76
CA VAL A 92 10.07 19.74 8.79
C VAL A 92 11.39 20.15 8.12
N LYS A 93 12.46 20.32 8.91
CA LYS A 93 13.76 20.69 8.38
C LYS A 93 14.36 19.59 7.50
N CYS A 94 14.18 18.34 7.88
CA CYS A 94 14.59 17.18 7.08
C CYS A 94 13.89 17.13 5.71
N ILE A 95 12.60 17.50 5.66
CA ILE A 95 11.85 17.58 4.40
C ILE A 95 12.34 18.75 3.53
N GLU A 96 12.53 19.93 4.11
CA GLU A 96 13.00 21.13 3.39
C GLU A 96 14.41 20.95 2.80
N THR A 97 15.29 20.27 3.54
CA THR A 97 16.67 19.99 3.12
C THR A 97 16.79 18.80 2.16
N GLY A 98 15.67 18.12 1.86
CA GLY A 98 15.66 16.94 1.00
C GLY A 98 16.28 15.69 1.63
N TRP A 99 16.54 15.68 2.94
CA TRP A 99 17.11 14.52 3.64
C TRP A 99 16.18 13.31 3.53
N THR A 100 14.88 13.49 3.82
CA THR A 100 13.88 12.40 3.80
C THR A 100 13.73 11.81 2.40
N GLN A 101 13.59 12.66 1.39
CA GLN A 101 13.39 12.28 0.00
C GLN A 101 14.60 11.52 -0.55
N ARG A 102 15.83 11.95 -0.19
CA ARG A 102 17.05 11.25 -0.59
C ARG A 102 17.10 9.82 -0.05
N ARG A 103 16.76 9.60 1.24
CA ARG A 103 16.75 8.25 1.83
C ARG A 103 15.71 7.34 1.20
N ILE A 104 14.52 7.86 0.90
CA ILE A 104 13.47 7.12 0.18
C ILE A 104 13.97 6.74 -1.23
N ALA A 105 14.55 7.70 -1.96
CA ALA A 105 15.08 7.46 -3.30
C ALA A 105 16.22 6.44 -3.33
N GLU A 106 17.14 6.50 -2.35
CA GLU A 106 18.21 5.53 -2.22
C GLU A 106 17.66 4.12 -1.95
N SER A 107 16.70 3.98 -1.03
CA SER A 107 16.04 2.71 -0.75
C SER A 107 15.35 2.13 -1.99
N ALA A 108 14.64 2.98 -2.75
CA ALA A 108 14.00 2.59 -4.01
C ALA A 108 15.02 2.16 -5.07
N TYR A 109 16.13 2.88 -5.21
CA TYR A 109 17.20 2.53 -6.13
C TYR A 109 17.80 1.15 -5.78
N ARG A 110 18.17 0.91 -4.51
CA ARG A 110 18.68 -0.40 -4.07
C ARG A 110 17.66 -1.52 -4.28
N PHE A 111 16.37 -1.25 -4.08
CA PHE A 111 15.32 -2.22 -4.38
C PHE A 111 15.30 -2.56 -5.87
N GLN A 112 15.27 -1.55 -6.74
CA GLN A 112 15.24 -1.72 -8.18
C GLN A 112 16.48 -2.47 -8.70
N THR A 113 17.67 -2.10 -8.24
CA THR A 113 18.92 -2.80 -8.61
C THR A 113 18.88 -4.28 -8.22
N ARG A 114 18.35 -4.63 -7.04
CA ARG A 114 18.20 -6.05 -6.63
C ARG A 114 17.16 -6.81 -7.46
N VAL A 115 16.10 -6.14 -7.91
CA VAL A 115 15.11 -6.74 -8.80
C VAL A 115 15.71 -7.03 -10.17
N GLU A 116 16.46 -6.07 -10.72
CA GLU A 116 17.15 -6.20 -12.01
C GLU A 116 18.28 -7.24 -11.98
N ALA A 117 19.04 -7.30 -10.88
CA ALA A 117 20.06 -8.32 -10.66
C ALA A 117 19.47 -9.74 -10.45
N GLY A 118 18.17 -9.83 -10.15
CA GLY A 118 17.49 -11.10 -9.85
C GLY A 118 17.67 -11.61 -8.42
N ASP A 119 18.34 -10.86 -7.55
CA ASP A 119 18.49 -11.14 -6.12
C ASP A 119 17.15 -11.02 -5.39
N ARG A 120 16.28 -10.13 -5.85
CA ARG A 120 14.89 -9.99 -5.37
C ARG A 120 13.94 -10.56 -6.42
N VAL A 121 13.36 -11.71 -6.11
CA VAL A 121 12.39 -12.36 -6.99
C VAL A 121 11.03 -11.66 -6.94
N ILE A 122 10.51 -11.31 -8.12
CA ILE A 122 9.12 -10.86 -8.32
C ILE A 122 8.46 -11.83 -9.32
N VAL A 123 7.61 -12.72 -8.79
CA VAL A 123 6.90 -13.76 -9.55
C VAL A 123 6.03 -13.12 -10.65
N GLY A 124 6.23 -13.57 -11.89
CA GLY A 124 5.57 -13.05 -13.08
C GLY A 124 6.20 -11.80 -13.68
N VAL A 125 7.29 -11.29 -13.10
CA VAL A 125 8.05 -10.13 -13.63
C VAL A 125 9.46 -10.53 -14.02
N ASN A 126 10.31 -10.96 -13.08
CA ASN A 126 11.70 -11.34 -13.38
C ASN A 126 11.94 -12.86 -13.29
N ARG A 127 11.03 -13.62 -12.67
CA ARG A 127 11.03 -15.08 -12.62
C ARG A 127 9.62 -15.62 -12.80
N TYR A 128 9.52 -16.85 -13.32
CA TYR A 128 8.25 -17.52 -13.57
C TYR A 128 7.32 -16.69 -14.46
N THR A 129 7.89 -16.09 -15.51
CA THR A 129 7.17 -15.33 -16.52
C THR A 129 6.40 -16.30 -17.42
N THR A 130 5.20 -15.90 -17.83
CA THR A 130 4.37 -16.64 -18.78
C THR A 130 4.24 -15.85 -20.08
N ASP A 131 4.24 -16.55 -21.21
CA ASP A 131 4.00 -15.95 -22.51
C ASP A 131 2.50 -15.72 -22.71
N GLY A 132 2.06 -14.47 -22.65
CA GLY A 132 0.67 -14.07 -22.86
C GLY A 132 0.22 -12.94 -21.94
N GLU A 133 -0.47 -11.94 -22.48
CA GLU A 133 -1.13 -10.90 -21.69
C GLU A 133 -2.55 -11.34 -21.35
N ASP A 134 -2.83 -11.54 -20.06
CA ASP A 134 -4.20 -11.67 -19.58
C ASP A 134 -4.93 -10.35 -19.86
N LYS A 135 -6.04 -10.42 -20.60
CA LYS A 135 -6.89 -9.25 -20.86
C LYS A 135 -7.60 -8.84 -19.57
N VAL A 136 -7.04 -7.86 -18.87
CA VAL A 136 -7.68 -7.24 -17.72
C VAL A 136 -8.57 -6.09 -18.21
N GLU A 137 -9.82 -6.05 -17.72
CA GLU A 137 -10.72 -4.93 -18.00
C GLU A 137 -10.27 -3.69 -17.22
N ILE A 138 -9.83 -2.66 -17.93
CA ILE A 138 -9.36 -1.41 -17.31
C ILE A 138 -10.49 -0.39 -17.32
N THR A 139 -10.81 0.15 -16.14
CA THR A 139 -11.80 1.23 -15.98
C THR A 139 -11.34 2.49 -16.70
N LYS A 140 -12.09 2.95 -17.71
CA LYS A 140 -11.82 4.19 -18.44
C LYS A 140 -12.70 5.33 -17.93
N VAL A 141 -12.06 6.42 -17.48
CA VAL A 141 -12.77 7.64 -17.06
C VAL A 141 -13.03 8.53 -18.29
N GLY A 142 -14.31 8.77 -18.59
CA GLY A 142 -14.72 9.62 -19.71
C GLY A 142 -14.72 11.12 -19.39
N PRO A 143 -14.86 12.00 -20.40
CA PRO A 143 -14.87 13.46 -20.20
C PRO A 143 -16.19 14.00 -19.61
N ARG A 144 -17.21 13.15 -19.44
CA ARG A 144 -18.54 13.57 -18.98
C ARG A 144 -18.50 14.19 -17.58
N GLN A 145 -17.68 13.65 -16.71
CA GLN A 145 -17.51 14.11 -15.32
C GLN A 145 -16.95 15.53 -15.26
N GLN A 146 -15.96 15.85 -16.11
CA GLN A 146 -15.42 17.20 -16.23
C GLN A 146 -16.50 18.22 -16.63
N ALA A 147 -17.28 17.90 -17.67
CA ALA A 147 -18.35 18.77 -18.14
C ALA A 147 -19.45 18.98 -17.08
N ALA A 148 -19.80 17.92 -16.34
CA ALA A 148 -20.75 18.01 -15.23
C ALA A 148 -20.22 18.89 -14.10
N GLN A 149 -18.96 18.72 -13.70
CA GLN A 149 -18.34 19.49 -12.62
C GLN A 149 -18.21 20.97 -12.99
N ALA A 150 -17.84 21.29 -14.22
CA ALA A 150 -17.76 22.66 -14.71
C ALA A 150 -19.12 23.39 -14.61
N ARG A 151 -20.21 22.70 -14.98
CA ARG A 151 -21.58 23.25 -14.83
C ARG A 151 -21.97 23.44 -13.37
N ALA A 152 -21.66 22.48 -12.51
CA ALA A 152 -21.94 22.57 -11.08
C ALA A 152 -21.20 23.76 -10.43
N LEU A 153 -19.92 23.95 -10.76
CA LEU A 153 -19.11 25.05 -10.26
C LEU A 153 -19.63 26.42 -10.76
N LYS A 154 -20.05 26.52 -12.02
CA LYS A 154 -20.64 27.74 -12.58
C LYS A 154 -21.90 28.14 -11.82
N ARG A 155 -22.77 27.17 -11.52
CA ARG A 155 -23.99 27.39 -10.73
C ARG A 155 -23.67 27.82 -9.30
N LEU A 156 -22.72 27.16 -8.64
CA LEU A 156 -22.30 27.51 -7.28
C LEU A 156 -21.79 28.96 -7.20
N ARG A 157 -20.93 29.37 -8.15
CA ARG A 157 -20.38 30.73 -8.21
C ARG A 157 -21.46 31.80 -8.43
N ALA A 158 -22.53 31.47 -9.16
CA ALA A 158 -23.63 32.38 -9.43
C ALA A 158 -24.61 32.53 -8.25
N GLN A 159 -24.65 31.56 -7.33
CA GLN A 159 -25.62 31.50 -6.25
C GLN A 159 -25.03 31.82 -4.87
N ARG A 160 -23.70 31.80 -4.73
CA ARG A 160 -23.06 32.16 -3.46
C ARG A 160 -23.02 33.68 -3.29
N ASP A 161 -23.25 34.12 -2.05
CA ASP A 161 -22.83 35.47 -1.63
C ASP A 161 -21.29 35.54 -1.75
N PRO A 162 -20.71 36.57 -2.39
CA PRO A 162 -19.28 36.62 -2.71
C PRO A 162 -18.33 36.49 -1.52
#